data_AF-A0A970C134-F1
#
_entry.id   AF-A0A970C134-F1
#
_cell.length_a   1.000
_cell.length_b   1.000
_cell.length_c   1.000
_cell.angle_alpha   90.00
_cell.angle_beta   90.00
_cell.angle_gamma   90.00
#
_symmetry.space_group_name_H-M   'P 1'
#
loop_
_entity.id
_entity.type
_entity.pdbx_description
1 polymer ?
#
loop_
_entity_poly.entity_id
_entity_poly.type
_entity_poly.pdbx_seq_one_letter_code
_entity_poly.pdbx_strand_id
1 'polypeptide(L)'
;MTRDLQAFEALARRMSPQQLIEARRILKDLIEAVRSGGGEPVAPAPPGAERRTEPRFAVNLRGTVRPLIPGQGDQVQTTPIAVLDVSRQGMRFVVDSAEALYPIVEVTFNAPSGRLRTLFCRLVRTRFIRRTDELGHEHKVTEVAARAIDANELAGAQRRLRDLVAATKRIPSREQLPIFLVGSEGRGQKMYAKLLDRKGFPLTVVENYDQLRAAVAEDTIQVVVYIDGRQALLRRDVIEQIGRQRPSTIQMAVIHAVEDRKPLMETGIDECVHAVNAESLMIMYIDRAVKAKLISGAAGMAVRTKHLLIHADDNMALAQLGSRFDPRDYHVTFAHDVDGMLARLRCTEVDAVLADHTIAARENWALVKGIRDEMPDLPIIVAVTDPRLGPDAILAGASDYLPMPFAVRTAGQLITAAIQATEADAALRSALPPGAEAA
;
A
#
# COMPACT_ATOMS: atom_id res chain seq x y z
N MET A 1 16.00 23.04 -0.08
CA MET A 1 17.18 22.31 0.47
C MET A 1 17.45 22.66 1.94
N THR A 2 17.68 23.92 2.31
CA THR A 2 17.93 24.33 3.73
C THR A 2 16.67 24.74 4.49
N ARG A 3 15.69 25.37 3.81
CA ARG A 3 14.41 25.79 4.42
C ARG A 3 13.50 24.62 4.81
N ASP A 4 13.49 23.55 4.01
CA ASP A 4 12.62 22.38 4.24
C ASP A 4 13.08 21.52 5.42
N LEU A 5 14.41 21.42 5.61
CA LEU A 5 15.01 20.73 6.76
C LEU A 5 14.79 21.53 8.07
N GLN A 6 14.85 22.86 7.99
CA GLN A 6 14.60 23.75 9.13
C GLN A 6 13.12 23.77 9.53
N ALA A 7 12.19 23.75 8.57
CA ALA A 7 10.75 23.61 8.85
C ALA A 7 10.43 22.25 9.50
N PHE A 8 11.12 21.19 9.06
CA PHE A 8 11.00 19.86 9.65
C PHE A 8 11.49 19.81 11.11
N GLU A 9 12.67 20.39 11.39
CA GLU A 9 13.19 20.49 12.76
C GLU A 9 12.32 21.39 13.65
N ALA A 10 11.75 22.46 13.09
CA ALA A 10 10.84 23.34 13.82
C ALA A 10 9.56 22.61 14.25
N LEU A 11 8.98 21.76 13.39
CA LEU A 11 7.80 20.95 13.71
C LEU A 11 8.14 19.87 14.77
N ALA A 12 9.29 19.21 14.65
CA ALA A 12 9.76 18.21 15.60
C ALA A 12 10.15 18.79 16.98
N ARG A 13 10.63 20.05 17.03
CA ARG A 13 10.93 20.78 18.27
C ARG A 13 9.67 21.19 19.05
N ARG A 14 8.47 21.09 18.46
CA ARG A 14 7.18 21.35 19.16
C ARG A 14 6.74 20.18 20.07
N MET A 15 7.52 19.10 20.13
CA MET A 15 7.18 17.90 20.88
C MET A 15 8.28 17.52 21.89
N SER A 16 7.92 17.48 23.18
CA SER A 16 8.82 17.09 24.28
C SER A 16 8.59 15.63 24.73
N PRO A 17 9.56 15.00 25.42
CA PRO A 17 9.43 13.64 25.97
C PRO A 17 8.22 13.40 26.90
N GLN A 18 7.56 14.45 27.39
CA GLN A 18 6.36 14.36 28.25
C GLN A 18 5.11 13.89 27.49
N GLN A 19 5.13 13.90 26.16
CA GLN A 19 3.92 13.72 25.35
C GLN A 19 3.42 12.27 25.26
N LEU A 20 4.22 11.28 25.61
CA LEU A 20 3.81 9.86 25.69
C LEU A 20 2.87 9.61 26.88
N ILE A 21 3.25 10.18 28.02
CA ILE A 21 2.41 10.24 29.22
C ILE A 21 1.19 11.09 28.88
N GLU A 22 1.38 12.20 28.18
CA GLU A 22 0.29 13.12 27.84
C GLU A 22 -0.73 12.51 26.88
N ALA A 23 -0.35 11.79 25.82
CA ALA A 23 -1.29 11.21 24.88
C ALA A 23 -2.18 10.15 25.54
N ARG A 24 -1.56 9.24 26.31
CA ARG A 24 -2.29 8.23 27.09
C ARG A 24 -3.12 8.87 28.21
N ARG A 25 -2.60 9.91 28.85
CA ARG A 25 -3.32 10.70 29.87
C ARG A 25 -4.53 11.39 29.25
N ILE A 26 -4.39 12.07 28.12
CA ILE A 26 -5.48 12.74 27.41
C ILE A 26 -6.58 11.73 27.07
N LEU A 27 -6.22 10.58 26.48
CA LEU A 27 -7.20 9.54 26.17
C LEU A 27 -7.86 8.96 27.43
N LYS A 28 -7.08 8.76 28.50
CA LYS A 28 -7.60 8.30 29.79
C LYS A 28 -8.57 9.31 30.41
N ASP A 29 -8.19 10.59 30.45
CA ASP A 29 -9.00 11.69 30.99
C ASP A 29 -10.30 11.85 30.20
N LEU A 30 -10.25 11.69 28.88
CA LEU A 30 -11.45 11.68 28.03
C LEU A 30 -12.39 10.52 28.38
N ILE A 31 -11.85 9.30 28.53
CA ILE A 31 -12.65 8.13 28.91
C ILE A 31 -13.28 8.32 30.30
N GLU A 32 -12.53 8.86 31.26
CA GLU A 32 -13.03 9.17 32.60
C GLU A 32 -14.12 10.23 32.56
N ALA A 33 -13.95 11.30 31.75
CA ALA A 33 -14.96 12.33 31.58
C ALA A 33 -16.27 11.76 30.98
N VAL A 34 -16.18 10.92 29.94
CA VAL A 34 -17.35 10.28 29.32
C VAL A 34 -18.08 9.39 30.33
N ARG A 35 -17.33 8.58 31.11
CA ARG A 35 -17.92 7.72 32.16
C ARG A 35 -18.61 8.55 33.25
N SER A 36 -17.99 9.64 33.69
CA SER A 36 -18.58 10.53 34.70
C SER A 36 -19.85 11.24 34.21
N GLY A 37 -19.97 11.48 32.90
CA GLY A 37 -21.15 12.05 32.27
C GLY A 37 -22.24 11.04 31.88
N GLY A 38 -22.12 9.78 32.30
CA GLY A 38 -23.09 8.72 31.99
C GLY A 38 -22.99 8.15 30.56
N GLY A 39 -21.89 8.42 29.84
CA GLY A 39 -21.68 7.88 28.51
C GLY A 39 -21.36 6.39 28.53
N GLU A 40 -22.05 5.63 27.68
CA GLU A 40 -21.90 4.18 27.58
C GLU A 40 -20.72 3.76 26.68
N PRO A 41 -20.11 2.59 26.94
CA PRO A 41 -19.15 2.00 26.02
C PRO A 41 -19.83 1.68 24.68
N VAL A 42 -19.07 1.84 23.60
CA VAL A 42 -19.52 1.39 22.27
C VAL A 42 -19.63 -0.13 22.29
N ALA A 43 -20.72 -0.67 21.72
CA ALA A 43 -20.94 -2.11 21.63
C ALA A 43 -19.70 -2.81 21.03
N PRO A 44 -19.24 -3.93 21.62
CA PRO A 44 -18.11 -4.67 21.10
C PRO A 44 -18.40 -5.17 19.69
N ALA A 45 -17.36 -5.28 18.85
CA ALA A 45 -17.54 -5.81 17.52
C ALA A 45 -17.89 -7.32 17.59
N PRO A 46 -18.48 -7.89 16.51
CA PRO A 46 -18.84 -9.30 16.48
C PRO A 46 -17.65 -10.21 16.83
N PRO A 47 -17.89 -11.37 17.48
CA PRO A 47 -16.84 -12.34 17.79
C PRO A 47 -16.01 -12.70 16.55
N GLY A 48 -14.67 -12.61 16.65
CA GLY A 48 -13.75 -12.88 15.54
C GLY A 48 -13.57 -11.74 14.52
N ALA A 49 -14.32 -10.63 14.68
CA ALA A 49 -14.11 -9.39 13.93
C ALA A 49 -13.19 -8.40 14.65
N GLU A 50 -12.96 -8.58 15.95
CA GLU A 50 -12.20 -7.66 16.79
C GLU A 50 -10.85 -8.26 17.23
N ARG A 51 -9.75 -7.60 16.85
CA ARG A 51 -8.40 -7.87 17.39
C ARG A 51 -8.10 -7.08 18.66
N ARG A 52 -9.01 -6.18 19.05
CA ARG A 52 -8.81 -5.18 20.11
C ARG A 52 -9.36 -5.74 21.42
N THR A 53 -8.52 -5.72 22.45
CA THR A 53 -8.87 -6.19 23.80
C THR A 53 -9.45 -5.09 24.68
N GLU A 54 -9.60 -3.86 24.17
CA GLU A 54 -9.94 -2.68 24.97
C GLU A 54 -11.24 -2.00 24.50
N PRO A 55 -12.10 -1.56 25.45
CA PRO A 55 -13.37 -0.90 25.14
C PRO A 55 -13.16 0.50 24.55
N ARG A 56 -14.10 0.91 23.69
CA ARG A 56 -14.20 2.28 23.15
C ARG A 56 -15.36 3.02 23.79
N PHE A 57 -15.25 4.34 23.85
CA PHE A 57 -16.25 5.22 24.45
C PHE A 57 -16.70 6.23 23.40
N ALA A 58 -18.01 6.29 23.16
CA ALA A 58 -18.58 7.23 22.20
C ALA A 58 -18.30 8.67 22.66
N VAL A 59 -17.88 9.51 21.73
CA VAL A 59 -17.71 10.93 21.95
C VAL A 59 -18.30 11.69 20.77
N ASN A 60 -18.66 12.95 20.98
CA ASN A 60 -19.04 13.86 19.90
C ASN A 60 -18.22 15.14 20.03
N LEU A 61 -16.92 15.01 19.74
CA LEU A 61 -15.98 16.13 19.84
C LEU A 61 -15.73 16.69 18.45
N ARG A 62 -15.75 18.02 18.34
CA ARG A 62 -15.28 18.70 17.13
C ARG A 62 -13.79 19.00 17.27
N GLY A 63 -13.11 18.89 16.15
CA GLY A 63 -11.69 19.17 16.06
C GLY A 63 -11.25 19.48 14.65
N THR A 64 -9.94 19.46 14.46
CA THR A 64 -9.27 19.58 13.18
C THR A 64 -8.22 18.50 13.05
N VAL A 65 -8.01 18.01 11.85
CA VAL A 65 -6.89 17.15 11.48
C VAL A 65 -5.94 17.91 10.57
N ARG A 66 -4.64 17.75 10.80
CA ARG A 66 -3.59 18.23 9.90
C ARG A 66 -2.71 17.05 9.50
N PRO A 67 -2.57 16.71 8.21
CA PRO A 67 -1.63 15.70 7.80
C PRO A 67 -0.18 16.20 7.98
N LEU A 68 0.70 15.34 8.48
CA LEU A 68 2.13 15.66 8.58
C LEU A 68 2.84 15.30 7.28
N ILE A 69 2.69 16.13 6.26
CA ILE A 69 3.27 15.91 4.92
C ILE A 69 4.75 16.36 4.89
N PRO A 70 5.69 15.49 4.47
CA PRO A 70 7.10 15.84 4.34
C PRO A 70 7.33 16.97 3.34
N GLY A 71 8.10 17.98 3.74
CA GLY A 71 8.49 19.09 2.87
C GLY A 71 7.42 20.19 2.70
N GLN A 72 6.20 20.01 3.22
CA GLN A 72 5.17 21.06 3.19
C GLN A 72 5.06 21.86 4.50
N GLY A 73 5.63 21.36 5.61
CA GLY A 73 5.72 22.10 6.88
C GLY A 73 4.35 22.61 7.38
N ASP A 74 4.30 23.88 7.81
CA ASP A 74 3.07 24.54 8.29
C ASP A 74 2.12 24.99 7.15
N GLN A 75 2.46 24.78 5.87
CA GLN A 75 1.60 25.18 4.74
C GLN A 75 0.39 24.25 4.54
N VAL A 76 0.34 23.14 5.26
CA VAL A 76 -0.75 22.17 5.20
C VAL A 76 -1.98 22.71 5.95
N GLN A 77 -3.09 22.89 5.22
CA GLN A 77 -4.36 23.31 5.82
C GLN A 77 -4.89 22.28 6.81
N THR A 78 -5.49 22.78 7.90
CA THR A 78 -6.25 21.97 8.86
C THR A 78 -7.65 21.72 8.34
N THR A 79 -8.10 20.48 8.36
CA THR A 79 -9.45 20.09 7.94
C THR A 79 -10.33 19.83 9.15
N PRO A 80 -11.58 20.30 9.20
CA PRO A 80 -12.52 19.97 10.28
C PRO A 80 -12.76 18.46 10.39
N ILE A 81 -12.91 17.99 11.63
CA ILE A 81 -13.28 16.60 11.91
C ILE A 81 -14.33 16.51 13.02
N ALA A 82 -15.06 15.39 13.04
CA ALA A 82 -15.84 14.96 14.19
C ALA A 82 -15.28 13.64 14.73
N VAL A 83 -14.81 13.66 15.99
CA VAL A 83 -14.37 12.47 16.71
C VAL A 83 -15.61 11.71 17.18
N LEU A 84 -15.71 10.45 16.75
CA LEU A 84 -16.84 9.55 17.01
C LEU A 84 -16.67 8.75 18.30
N ASP A 85 -15.46 8.31 18.59
CA ASP A 85 -15.13 7.55 19.79
C ASP A 85 -13.63 7.54 20.08
N VAL A 86 -13.29 7.19 21.32
CA VAL A 86 -11.91 7.07 21.81
C VAL A 86 -11.68 5.75 22.53
N SER A 87 -10.44 5.28 22.52
CA SER A 87 -9.92 4.19 23.37
C SER A 87 -8.61 4.63 24.02
N ARG A 88 -8.02 3.78 24.87
CA ARG A 88 -6.70 4.09 25.48
C ARG A 88 -5.56 4.19 24.47
N GLN A 89 -5.76 3.66 23.26
CA GLN A 89 -4.75 3.63 22.21
C GLN A 89 -4.98 4.63 21.08
N GLY A 90 -6.16 5.23 20.97
CA GLY A 90 -6.43 6.16 19.88
C GLY A 90 -7.89 6.57 19.75
N MET A 91 -8.29 6.93 18.53
CA MET A 91 -9.58 7.55 18.26
C MET A 91 -10.13 7.15 16.89
N ARG A 92 -11.43 7.35 16.72
CA ARG A 92 -12.11 7.28 15.42
C ARG A 92 -12.72 8.63 15.13
N PHE A 93 -12.54 9.14 13.92
CA PHE A 93 -13.11 10.41 13.49
C PHE A 93 -13.56 10.36 12.04
N VAL A 94 -14.40 11.31 11.64
CA VAL A 94 -14.79 11.51 10.23
C VAL A 94 -14.25 12.82 9.70
N VAL A 95 -13.92 12.82 8.42
CA VAL A 95 -13.46 13.98 7.65
C VAL A 95 -14.15 13.98 6.28
N ASP A 96 -14.51 15.17 5.79
CA ASP A 96 -15.30 15.29 4.55
C ASP A 96 -14.49 15.00 3.27
N SER A 97 -13.16 15.06 3.34
CA SER A 97 -12.28 14.72 2.20
C SER A 97 -11.13 13.81 2.63
N ALA A 98 -10.92 12.72 1.87
CA ALA A 98 -9.79 11.80 2.04
C ALA A 98 -8.45 12.39 1.57
N GLU A 99 -8.47 13.39 0.68
CA GLU A 99 -7.25 14.04 0.17
C GLU A 99 -6.46 14.73 1.30
N ALA A 100 -7.13 15.02 2.42
CA ALA A 100 -6.54 15.62 3.62
C ALA A 100 -5.83 14.62 4.54
N LEU A 101 -5.70 13.35 4.15
CA LEU A 101 -5.20 12.29 5.02
C LEU A 101 -3.83 11.79 4.60
N TYR A 102 -3.00 11.59 5.61
CA TYR A 102 -1.65 11.08 5.47
C TYR A 102 -1.37 10.07 6.58
N PRO A 103 -0.46 9.08 6.41
CA PRO A 103 -0.28 8.03 7.42
C PRO A 103 -0.03 8.53 8.83
N ILE A 104 0.44 9.77 9.01
CA ILE A 104 0.49 10.44 10.31
C ILE A 104 -0.22 11.78 10.22
N VAL A 105 -1.08 12.04 11.21
CA VAL A 105 -1.83 13.28 11.37
C VAL A 105 -1.68 13.86 12.77
N GLU A 106 -1.79 15.18 12.87
CA GLU A 106 -1.98 15.93 14.09
C GLU A 106 -3.49 16.18 14.25
N VAL A 107 -4.08 15.60 15.29
CA VAL A 107 -5.50 15.78 15.61
C VAL A 107 -5.62 16.73 16.77
N THR A 108 -6.29 17.86 16.56
CA THR A 108 -6.56 18.86 17.59
C THR A 108 -8.04 18.94 17.85
N PHE A 109 -8.48 18.91 19.11
CA PHE A 109 -9.90 18.89 19.46
C PHE A 109 -10.16 19.60 20.79
N ASN A 110 -11.41 20.00 20.99
CA ASN A 110 -11.87 20.56 22.26
C ASN A 110 -12.17 19.43 23.24
N ALA A 111 -11.40 19.31 24.32
CA ALA A 111 -11.71 18.35 25.37
C ALA A 111 -12.92 18.82 26.19
N PRO A 112 -13.65 17.91 26.87
CA PRO A 112 -14.77 18.27 27.76
C PRO A 112 -14.41 19.29 28.84
N SER A 113 -13.13 19.35 29.24
CA SER A 113 -12.59 20.38 30.15
C SER A 113 -12.56 21.80 29.57
N GLY A 114 -12.98 22.01 28.32
CA GLY A 114 -12.91 23.28 27.60
C GLY A 114 -11.51 23.64 27.09
N ARG A 115 -10.49 22.84 27.40
CA ARG A 115 -9.13 23.05 26.89
C ARG A 115 -8.92 22.34 25.55
N LEU A 116 -8.25 23.02 24.63
CA LEU A 116 -7.73 22.42 23.41
C LEU A 116 -6.74 21.30 23.76
N ARG A 117 -6.81 20.20 23.02
CA ARG A 117 -5.88 19.07 23.12
C ARG A 117 -5.41 18.66 21.74
N THR A 118 -4.17 18.20 21.67
CA THR A 118 -3.54 17.74 20.43
C THR A 118 -3.00 16.34 20.64
N LEU A 119 -3.28 15.45 19.68
CA LEU A 119 -2.79 14.08 19.62
C LEU A 119 -2.18 13.82 18.25
N PHE A 120 -0.98 13.26 18.22
CA PHE A 120 -0.38 12.77 16.99
C PHE A 120 -0.82 11.32 16.80
N CYS A 121 -1.39 11.03 15.64
CA CYS A 121 -1.99 9.74 15.37
C CYS A 121 -1.48 9.18 14.05
N ARG A 122 -1.17 7.87 14.04
CA ARG A 122 -1.03 7.12 12.81
C ARG A 122 -2.39 6.67 12.33
N LEU A 123 -2.67 6.87 11.06
CA LEU A 123 -3.82 6.28 10.40
C LEU A 123 -3.66 4.76 10.36
N VAL A 124 -4.68 4.10 10.88
CA VAL A 124 -4.77 2.65 11.00
C VAL A 124 -5.67 2.11 9.88
N ARG A 125 -6.79 2.78 9.64
CA ARG A 125 -7.74 2.43 8.59
C ARG A 125 -8.47 3.68 8.13
N THR A 126 -8.64 3.82 6.82
CA THR A 126 -9.60 4.75 6.22
C THR A 126 -10.71 3.94 5.58
N ARG A 127 -11.94 4.43 5.69
CA ARG A 127 -13.09 3.83 5.01
C ARG A 127 -14.03 4.92 4.55
N PHE A 128 -14.47 4.81 3.31
CA PHE A 128 -15.56 5.67 2.84
C PHE A 128 -16.90 5.19 3.39
N ILE A 129 -17.64 6.12 3.97
CA ILE A 129 -19.01 5.90 4.42
C ILE A 129 -19.91 6.98 3.81
N ARG A 130 -21.18 6.66 3.59
CA ARG A 130 -22.18 7.65 3.22
C ARG A 130 -22.82 8.22 4.48
N ARG A 131 -22.95 9.53 4.55
CA ARG A 131 -23.72 10.21 5.58
C ARG A 131 -24.80 11.05 4.92
N THR A 132 -25.97 11.00 5.52
CA THR A 132 -27.09 11.87 5.15
C THR A 132 -26.96 13.15 5.96
N ASP A 133 -26.97 14.30 5.30
CA ASP A 133 -27.04 15.60 5.98
C ASP A 133 -28.44 15.87 6.55
N GLU A 134 -28.60 16.99 7.25
CA GLU A 134 -29.89 17.42 7.82
C GLU A 134 -30.96 17.69 6.77
N LEU A 135 -30.57 17.85 5.49
CA LEU A 135 -31.44 18.11 4.35
C LEU A 135 -31.79 16.82 3.57
N GLY A 136 -31.30 15.66 4.00
CA GLY A 136 -31.54 14.38 3.34
C GLY A 136 -30.56 14.05 2.21
N HIS A 137 -29.54 14.88 1.95
CA HIS A 137 -28.54 14.60 0.92
C HIS A 137 -27.47 13.65 1.44
N GLU A 138 -27.25 12.57 0.71
CA GLU A 138 -26.11 11.69 0.94
C GLU A 138 -24.83 12.35 0.43
N HIS A 139 -23.84 12.46 1.31
CA HIS A 139 -22.48 12.84 0.96
C HIS A 139 -21.49 11.77 1.45
N LYS A 140 -20.43 11.58 0.69
CA LYS A 140 -19.36 10.62 1.00
C LYS A 140 -18.41 11.27 1.99
N VAL A 141 -18.24 10.66 3.16
CA VAL A 141 -17.24 11.09 4.15
C VAL A 141 -16.24 9.96 4.39
N THR A 142 -15.07 10.32 4.91
CA THR A 142 -14.02 9.36 5.23
C THR A 142 -14.01 9.12 6.73
N GLU A 143 -14.36 7.91 7.15
CA GLU A 143 -14.14 7.43 8.51
C GLU A 143 -12.67 7.01 8.66
N VAL A 144 -12.02 7.55 9.69
CA VAL A 144 -10.62 7.31 10.00
C VAL A 144 -10.51 6.68 11.37
N ALA A 145 -9.95 5.47 11.43
CA ALA A 145 -9.43 4.91 12.66
C ALA A 145 -7.95 5.32 12.77
N ALA A 146 -7.56 5.90 13.90
CA ALA A 146 -6.21 6.36 14.12
C ALA A 146 -5.69 5.96 15.50
N ARG A 147 -4.44 5.49 15.56
CA ARG A 147 -3.75 5.11 16.79
C ARG A 147 -2.84 6.25 17.22
N ALA A 148 -2.92 6.65 18.48
CA ALA A 148 -1.97 7.59 19.06
C ALA A 148 -0.56 6.99 19.00
N ILE A 149 0.40 7.77 18.51
CA ILE A 149 1.79 7.34 18.39
C ILE A 149 2.67 8.13 19.34
N ASP A 150 3.79 7.54 19.74
CA ASP A 150 4.78 8.19 20.57
C ASP A 150 5.86 8.92 19.76
N ALA A 151 6.72 9.67 20.47
CA ALA A 151 7.79 10.46 19.86
C ALA A 151 8.83 9.59 19.12
N ASN A 152 9.13 8.38 19.60
CA ASN A 152 10.10 7.49 18.94
C ASN A 152 9.51 6.90 17.66
N GLU A 153 8.25 6.49 17.72
CA GLU A 153 7.47 5.98 16.60
C GLU A 153 7.20 7.07 15.56
N LEU A 154 6.98 8.32 15.99
CA LEU A 154 6.91 9.48 15.11
C LEU A 154 8.27 9.76 14.47
N ALA A 155 9.37 9.83 15.23
CA ALA A 155 10.70 10.07 14.69
C ALA A 155 11.16 8.96 13.72
N GLY A 156 10.84 7.71 14.04
CA GLY A 156 11.10 6.56 13.18
C GLY A 156 10.25 6.59 11.90
N ALA A 157 8.96 6.91 12.02
CA ALA A 157 8.10 7.02 10.86
C ALA A 157 8.45 8.25 10.01
N GLN A 158 8.81 9.37 10.61
CA GLN A 158 9.34 10.55 9.93
C GLN A 158 10.61 10.22 9.14
N ARG A 159 11.54 9.45 9.72
CA ARG A 159 12.75 9.02 9.02
C ARG A 159 12.39 8.15 7.82
N ARG A 160 11.60 7.09 8.02
CA ARG A 160 11.15 6.20 6.93
C ARG A 160 10.44 6.95 5.83
N LEU A 161 9.56 7.87 6.21
CA LEU A 161 8.78 8.64 5.29
C LEU A 161 9.61 9.66 4.53
N ARG A 162 10.62 10.25 5.17
CA ARG A 162 11.62 11.07 4.49
C ARG A 162 12.43 10.22 3.51
N ASP A 163 12.81 9.01 3.90
CA ASP A 163 13.55 8.08 3.03
C ASP A 163 12.67 7.66 1.85
N LEU A 164 11.37 7.40 2.07
CA LEU A 164 10.37 7.12 1.04
C LEU A 164 10.18 8.32 0.11
N VAL A 165 9.97 9.53 0.62
CA VAL A 165 9.80 10.74 -0.20
C VAL A 165 11.09 11.09 -0.95
N ALA A 166 12.26 10.89 -0.34
CA ALA A 166 13.54 11.04 -1.01
C ALA A 166 13.69 9.98 -2.12
N ALA A 167 13.26 8.74 -1.88
CA ALA A 167 13.25 7.68 -2.88
C ALA A 167 12.24 7.94 -4.00
N THR A 168 11.05 8.48 -3.71
CA THR A 168 10.07 8.82 -4.75
C THR A 168 10.52 10.00 -5.60
N LYS A 169 11.25 10.97 -5.04
CA LYS A 169 11.93 12.03 -5.82
C LYS A 169 13.06 11.51 -6.71
N ARG A 170 13.56 10.29 -6.45
CA ARG A 170 14.52 9.58 -7.31
C ARG A 170 13.84 8.68 -8.33
N ILE A 171 12.50 8.60 -8.35
CA ILE A 171 11.79 7.93 -9.44
C ILE A 171 12.06 8.72 -10.72
N PRO A 172 12.75 8.13 -11.71
CA PRO A 172 13.00 8.82 -12.96
C PRO A 172 11.67 9.10 -13.67
N SER A 173 11.57 10.25 -14.35
CA SER A 173 10.47 10.44 -15.31
C SER A 173 10.57 9.39 -16.42
N ARG A 174 9.49 9.17 -17.18
CA ARG A 174 9.50 8.20 -18.29
C ARG A 174 10.62 8.48 -19.29
N GLU A 175 10.84 9.74 -19.62
CA GLU A 175 11.93 10.22 -20.50
C GLU A 175 13.34 9.97 -19.95
N GLN A 176 13.46 9.69 -18.65
CA GLN A 176 14.72 9.41 -17.95
C GLN A 176 14.87 7.94 -17.56
N LEU A 177 13.92 7.08 -17.93
CA LEU A 177 13.94 5.65 -17.62
C LEU A 177 14.22 4.83 -18.88
N PRO A 178 15.49 4.48 -19.16
CA PRO A 178 15.83 3.66 -20.31
C PRO A 178 15.15 2.29 -20.24
N ILE A 179 14.56 1.87 -21.35
CA ILE A 179 13.99 0.54 -21.52
C ILE A 179 14.75 -0.23 -22.61
N PHE A 180 15.24 -1.42 -22.25
CA PHE A 180 15.79 -2.39 -23.18
C PHE A 180 14.73 -3.43 -23.50
N LEU A 181 14.23 -3.46 -24.73
CA LEU A 181 13.25 -4.43 -25.20
C LEU A 181 13.99 -5.60 -25.85
N VAL A 182 13.94 -6.78 -25.22
CA VAL A 182 14.76 -7.93 -25.58
C VAL A 182 13.92 -9.00 -26.26
N GLY A 183 14.31 -9.38 -27.47
CA GLY A 183 13.76 -10.51 -28.21
C GLY A 183 13.86 -10.35 -29.71
N SER A 184 13.60 -11.41 -30.45
CA SER A 184 13.74 -11.46 -31.91
C SER A 184 12.79 -10.50 -32.62
N GLU A 185 13.19 -10.03 -33.82
CA GLU A 185 12.34 -9.17 -34.64
C GLU A 185 11.02 -9.87 -34.98
N GLY A 186 9.91 -9.16 -34.79
CA GLY A 186 8.58 -9.72 -35.05
C GLY A 186 7.45 -8.77 -34.70
N ARG A 187 6.21 -9.24 -34.86
CA ARG A 187 5.00 -8.44 -34.57
C ARG A 187 4.94 -8.00 -33.11
N GLY A 188 5.26 -8.90 -32.16
CA GLY A 188 5.26 -8.59 -30.73
C GLY A 188 6.29 -7.52 -30.36
N GLN A 189 7.53 -7.65 -30.84
CA GLN A 189 8.59 -6.66 -30.62
C GLN A 189 8.17 -5.28 -31.15
N LYS A 190 7.68 -5.19 -32.40
CA LYS A 190 7.23 -3.93 -33.01
C LYS A 190 6.05 -3.30 -32.26
N MET A 191 5.12 -4.12 -31.77
CA MET A 191 3.97 -3.68 -30.99
C MET A 191 4.40 -3.07 -29.65
N TYR A 192 5.21 -3.78 -28.85
CA TYR A 192 5.68 -3.28 -27.55
C TYR A 192 6.63 -2.09 -27.70
N ALA A 193 7.50 -2.11 -28.71
CA ALA A 193 8.36 -0.96 -29.01
C ALA A 193 7.53 0.30 -29.25
N LYS A 194 6.50 0.20 -30.11
CA LYS A 194 5.59 1.30 -30.39
C LYS A 194 4.77 1.74 -29.17
N LEU A 195 4.36 0.81 -28.31
CA LEU A 195 3.65 1.11 -27.07
C LEU A 195 4.52 1.95 -26.12
N LEU A 196 5.75 1.50 -25.87
CA LEU A 196 6.68 2.14 -24.93
C LEU A 196 7.17 3.50 -25.48
N ASP A 197 7.49 3.57 -26.77
CA ASP A 197 7.88 4.82 -27.44
C ASP A 197 6.78 5.89 -27.35
N ARG A 198 5.52 5.51 -27.65
CA ARG A 198 4.35 6.40 -27.49
C ARG A 198 4.13 6.89 -26.06
N LYS A 199 4.63 6.17 -25.06
CA LYS A 199 4.53 6.55 -23.64
C LYS A 199 5.72 7.38 -23.17
N GLY A 200 6.68 7.68 -24.04
CA GLY A 200 7.79 8.59 -23.80
C GLY A 200 9.02 7.94 -23.17
N PHE A 201 9.17 6.62 -23.25
CA PHE A 201 10.36 5.93 -22.73
C PHE A 201 11.51 5.92 -23.75
N PRO A 202 12.76 6.24 -23.35
CA PRO A 202 13.94 6.00 -24.17
C PRO A 202 14.11 4.50 -24.42
N LEU A 203 13.89 4.08 -25.67
CA LEU A 203 13.82 2.67 -26.02
C LEU A 203 15.06 2.21 -26.79
N THR A 204 15.67 1.11 -26.35
CA THR A 204 16.67 0.36 -27.12
C THR A 204 16.16 -1.05 -27.36
N VAL A 205 16.03 -1.45 -28.62
CA VAL A 205 15.67 -2.82 -28.99
C VAL A 205 16.93 -3.67 -29.08
N VAL A 206 16.90 -4.85 -28.46
CA VAL A 206 18.03 -5.77 -28.38
C VAL A 206 17.60 -7.15 -28.83
N GLU A 207 18.13 -7.61 -29.97
CA GLU A 207 17.77 -8.92 -30.53
C GLU A 207 18.56 -10.07 -29.89
N ASN A 208 19.75 -9.78 -29.35
CA ASN A 208 20.64 -10.77 -28.75
C ASN A 208 20.95 -10.44 -27.27
N TYR A 209 20.74 -11.42 -26.39
CA TYR A 209 21.07 -11.35 -24.97
C TYR A 209 22.53 -10.97 -24.67
N ASP A 210 23.47 -11.28 -25.56
CA ASP A 210 24.89 -10.92 -25.35
C ASP A 210 25.13 -9.41 -25.55
N GLN A 211 24.37 -8.77 -26.44
CA GLN A 211 24.39 -7.31 -26.65
C GLN A 211 23.76 -6.57 -25.47
N LEU A 212 22.73 -7.16 -24.85
CA LEU A 212 22.07 -6.60 -23.68
C LEU A 212 23.06 -6.30 -22.56
N ARG A 213 24.00 -7.22 -22.31
CA ARG A 213 25.00 -7.07 -21.24
C ARG A 213 25.87 -5.82 -21.42
N ALA A 214 26.25 -5.52 -22.67
CA ALA A 214 27.05 -4.34 -22.98
C ALA A 214 26.23 -3.04 -22.94
N ALA A 215 24.93 -3.13 -23.21
CA ALA A 215 24.05 -1.98 -23.33
C ALA A 215 23.52 -1.49 -21.97
N VAL A 216 23.26 -2.41 -21.04
CA VAL A 216 22.79 -2.10 -19.68
C VAL A 216 23.89 -1.34 -18.93
N ALA A 217 23.57 -0.18 -18.36
CA ALA A 217 24.52 0.70 -17.66
C ALA A 217 24.71 0.32 -16.19
N GLU A 218 25.82 0.76 -15.59
CA GLU A 218 26.17 0.49 -14.19
C GLU A 218 25.51 1.59 -13.33
N ASP A 219 24.98 1.22 -12.15
CA ASP A 219 24.37 2.14 -11.17
C ASP A 219 23.22 3.06 -11.67
N THR A 220 22.59 2.70 -12.79
CA THR A 220 21.44 3.42 -13.34
C THR A 220 20.17 2.58 -13.21
N ILE A 221 19.06 3.22 -12.86
CA ILE A 221 17.75 2.56 -12.89
C ILE A 221 17.30 2.48 -14.35
N GLN A 222 17.11 1.26 -14.81
CA GLN A 222 16.72 0.94 -16.17
C GLN A 222 15.86 -0.30 -16.15
N VAL A 223 15.03 -0.49 -17.17
CA VAL A 223 14.14 -1.64 -17.28
C VAL A 223 14.56 -2.50 -18.45
N VAL A 224 14.69 -3.80 -18.22
CA VAL A 224 14.85 -4.80 -19.27
C VAL A 224 13.54 -5.55 -19.40
N VAL A 225 12.94 -5.54 -20.59
CA VAL A 225 11.69 -6.25 -20.89
C VAL A 225 11.98 -7.38 -21.87
N TYR A 226 11.99 -8.61 -21.38
CA TYR A 226 12.08 -9.81 -22.21
C TYR A 226 10.71 -10.10 -22.81
N ILE A 227 10.53 -9.94 -24.13
CA ILE A 227 9.21 -10.09 -24.78
C ILE A 227 8.78 -11.55 -24.95
N ASP A 228 9.69 -12.49 -24.72
CA ASP A 228 9.44 -13.92 -24.70
C ASP A 228 10.07 -14.52 -23.42
N GLY A 229 9.24 -14.67 -22.39
CA GLY A 229 9.65 -15.21 -21.11
C GLY A 229 10.17 -16.65 -21.19
N ARG A 230 9.73 -17.45 -22.17
CA ARG A 230 10.22 -18.82 -22.32
C ARG A 230 11.65 -18.83 -22.86
N GLN A 231 11.95 -17.95 -23.81
CA GLN A 231 13.34 -17.74 -24.25
C GLN A 231 14.20 -17.16 -23.13
N ALA A 232 13.64 -16.26 -22.32
CA ALA A 232 14.34 -15.70 -21.16
C ALA A 232 14.72 -16.79 -20.14
N LEU A 233 13.83 -17.76 -19.88
CA LEU A 233 14.13 -18.92 -19.02
C LEU A 233 15.31 -19.76 -19.52
N LEU A 234 15.42 -19.95 -20.84
CA LEU A 234 16.54 -20.66 -21.45
C LEU A 234 17.87 -19.91 -21.27
N ARG A 235 17.82 -18.60 -21.01
CA ARG A 235 18.97 -17.71 -20.77
C ARG A 235 18.98 -17.17 -19.33
N ARG A 236 18.55 -17.99 -18.37
CA ARG A 236 18.52 -17.63 -16.94
C ARG A 236 19.88 -17.19 -16.39
N ASP A 237 20.97 -17.71 -16.96
CA ASP A 237 22.34 -17.34 -16.63
C ASP A 237 22.57 -15.84 -16.84
N VAL A 238 22.06 -15.28 -17.94
CA VAL A 238 22.17 -13.85 -18.27
C VAL A 238 21.35 -13.01 -17.29
N ILE A 239 20.12 -13.43 -16.99
CA ILE A 239 19.22 -12.72 -16.06
C ILE A 239 19.84 -12.65 -14.65
N GLU A 240 20.31 -13.80 -14.15
CA GLU A 240 20.93 -13.89 -12.83
C GLU A 240 22.23 -13.08 -12.78
N GLN A 241 23.02 -13.10 -13.86
CA GLN A 241 24.26 -12.33 -13.94
C GLN A 241 23.99 -10.82 -13.95
N ILE A 242 23.03 -10.33 -14.74
CA ILE A 242 22.61 -8.92 -14.75
C ILE A 242 22.13 -8.53 -13.35
N GLY A 243 21.28 -9.34 -12.71
CA GLY A 243 20.79 -9.06 -11.36
C GLY A 243 21.91 -8.94 -10.32
N ARG A 244 22.98 -9.74 -10.43
CA ARG A 244 24.15 -9.67 -9.54
C ARG A 244 25.06 -8.48 -9.83
N GLN A 245 25.34 -8.22 -11.11
CA GLN A 245 26.31 -7.19 -11.52
C GLN A 245 25.70 -5.78 -11.56
N ARG A 246 24.40 -5.70 -11.84
CA ARG A 246 23.63 -4.48 -12.05
C ARG A 246 22.34 -4.52 -11.21
N PRO A 247 22.47 -4.48 -9.86
CA PRO A 247 21.34 -4.70 -8.95
C PRO A 247 20.23 -3.64 -9.05
N SER A 248 20.53 -2.46 -9.60
CA SER A 248 19.56 -1.39 -9.87
C SER A 248 18.71 -1.62 -11.12
N THR A 249 19.07 -2.60 -11.96
CA THR A 249 18.30 -2.96 -13.15
C THR A 249 17.03 -3.70 -12.74
N ILE A 250 15.91 -3.27 -13.31
CA ILE A 250 14.62 -3.91 -13.16
C ILE A 250 14.43 -4.86 -14.34
N GLN A 251 14.19 -6.13 -14.06
CA GLN A 251 14.07 -7.15 -15.09
C GLN A 251 12.63 -7.65 -15.15
N MET A 252 12.02 -7.59 -16.32
CA MET A 252 10.61 -7.94 -16.54
C MET A 252 10.47 -8.91 -17.70
N ALA A 253 9.50 -9.81 -17.63
CA ALA A 253 9.22 -10.76 -18.71
C ALA A 253 7.76 -10.74 -19.15
N VAL A 254 7.54 -10.80 -20.48
CA VAL A 254 6.25 -11.08 -21.07
C VAL A 254 6.09 -12.59 -21.20
N ILE A 255 5.06 -13.15 -20.57
CA ILE A 255 4.83 -14.60 -20.54
C ILE A 255 3.57 -14.96 -21.35
N HIS A 256 3.62 -16.09 -22.05
CA HIS A 256 2.48 -16.64 -22.79
C HIS A 256 1.81 -17.81 -22.06
N ALA A 257 2.57 -18.49 -21.21
CA ALA A 257 2.11 -19.53 -20.31
C ALA A 257 2.34 -19.03 -18.89
N VAL A 258 1.35 -19.15 -18.02
CA VAL A 258 1.47 -18.54 -16.69
C VAL A 258 2.31 -19.39 -15.74
N GLU A 259 2.46 -20.66 -16.08
CA GLU A 259 3.37 -21.61 -15.45
C GLU A 259 4.83 -21.12 -15.53
N ASP A 260 5.17 -20.31 -16.55
CA ASP A 260 6.50 -19.72 -16.70
C ASP A 260 6.78 -18.62 -15.67
N ARG A 261 5.73 -18.04 -15.03
CA ARG A 261 5.91 -16.93 -14.08
C ARG A 261 6.81 -17.32 -12.92
N LYS A 262 6.52 -18.43 -12.26
CA LYS A 262 7.25 -18.88 -11.06
C LYS A 262 8.75 -19.12 -11.35
N PRO A 263 9.14 -19.96 -12.33
CA PRO A 263 10.55 -20.18 -12.60
C PRO A 263 11.26 -18.90 -13.04
N LEU A 264 10.59 -17.97 -13.73
CA LEU A 264 11.17 -16.66 -14.07
C LEU A 264 11.44 -15.81 -12.83
N MET A 265 10.49 -15.72 -11.90
CA MET A 265 10.71 -14.96 -10.66
C MET A 265 11.87 -15.54 -9.83
N GLU A 266 12.11 -16.85 -9.90
CA GLU A 266 13.23 -17.51 -9.24
C GLU A 266 14.60 -17.18 -9.86
N THR A 267 14.67 -16.69 -11.11
CA THR A 267 15.92 -16.22 -11.74
C THR A 267 16.28 -14.77 -11.38
N GLY A 268 15.38 -14.04 -10.71
CA GLY A 268 15.55 -12.62 -10.41
C GLY A 268 14.83 -11.68 -11.39
N ILE A 269 13.89 -12.19 -12.19
CA ILE A 269 12.87 -11.33 -12.82
C ILE A 269 12.03 -10.68 -11.72
N ASP A 270 11.99 -9.35 -11.72
CA ASP A 270 11.24 -8.53 -10.77
C ASP A 270 9.73 -8.57 -11.05
N GLU A 271 9.30 -8.64 -12.32
CA GLU A 271 7.88 -8.73 -12.69
C GLU A 271 7.59 -9.53 -13.96
N CYS A 272 6.43 -10.17 -14.01
CA CYS A 272 5.95 -10.88 -15.19
C CYS A 272 4.58 -10.36 -15.63
N VAL A 273 4.44 -10.02 -16.91
CA VAL A 273 3.17 -9.59 -17.52
C VAL A 273 2.68 -10.63 -18.52
N HIS A 274 1.40 -11.00 -18.46
CA HIS A 274 0.85 -11.95 -19.41
C HIS A 274 0.63 -11.31 -20.78
N ALA A 275 1.05 -11.95 -21.86
CA ALA A 275 1.04 -11.42 -23.22
C ALA A 275 -0.35 -10.93 -23.68
N VAL A 276 -1.42 -11.64 -23.28
CA VAL A 276 -2.81 -11.26 -23.60
C VAL A 276 -3.17 -9.86 -23.10
N ASN A 277 -2.60 -9.43 -21.97
CA ASN A 277 -2.92 -8.16 -21.32
C ASN A 277 -1.73 -7.21 -21.24
N ALA A 278 -0.61 -7.57 -21.85
CA ALA A 278 0.62 -6.81 -21.79
C ALA A 278 0.45 -5.42 -22.43
N GLU A 279 -0.33 -5.30 -23.49
CA GLU A 279 -0.62 -3.99 -24.09
C GLU A 279 -1.28 -3.01 -23.11
N SER A 280 -2.22 -3.51 -22.29
CA SER A 280 -2.97 -2.68 -21.33
C SER A 280 -2.23 -2.50 -20.00
N LEU A 281 -1.46 -3.50 -19.56
CA LEU A 281 -0.93 -3.54 -18.19
C LEU A 281 0.58 -3.28 -18.09
N MET A 282 1.36 -3.38 -19.17
CA MET A 282 2.83 -3.30 -19.12
C MET A 282 3.33 -2.03 -18.42
N ILE A 283 2.73 -0.88 -18.69
CA ILE A 283 3.13 0.40 -18.08
C ILE A 283 2.91 0.38 -16.57
N MET A 284 1.77 -0.14 -16.12
CA MET A 284 1.46 -0.28 -14.69
C MET A 284 2.49 -1.18 -13.99
N TYR A 285 2.86 -2.30 -14.61
CA TYR A 285 3.86 -3.21 -14.04
C TYR A 285 5.27 -2.59 -14.03
N ILE A 286 5.64 -1.79 -15.02
CA ILE A 286 6.89 -1.02 -15.02
C ILE A 286 6.90 -0.04 -13.84
N ASP A 287 5.86 0.80 -13.73
CA ASP A 287 5.76 1.81 -12.67
C ASP A 287 5.84 1.15 -11.28
N ARG A 288 5.17 0.01 -11.11
CA ARG A 288 5.19 -0.79 -9.88
C ARG A 288 6.59 -1.34 -9.57
N ALA A 289 7.26 -1.95 -10.55
CA ALA A 289 8.58 -2.53 -10.36
C ALA A 289 9.63 -1.45 -10.02
N VAL A 290 9.54 -0.27 -10.66
CA VAL A 290 10.39 0.90 -10.35
C VAL A 290 10.20 1.35 -8.90
N LYS A 291 8.95 1.51 -8.46
CA LYS A 291 8.63 1.89 -7.08
C LYS A 291 9.17 0.86 -6.09
N ALA A 292 8.94 -0.43 -6.33
CA ALA A 292 9.42 -1.51 -5.47
C ALA A 292 10.96 -1.51 -5.35
N LYS A 293 11.69 -1.31 -6.45
CA LYS A 293 13.17 -1.28 -6.46
C LYS A 293 13.74 -0.10 -5.69
N LEU A 294 13.16 1.09 -5.87
CA LEU A 294 13.61 2.32 -5.22
C LEU A 294 13.34 2.33 -3.71
N ILE A 295 12.24 1.71 -3.29
CA ILE A 295 11.78 1.77 -1.90
C ILE A 295 12.38 0.65 -1.05
N SER A 296 12.56 -0.55 -1.64
CA SER A 296 13.24 -1.65 -0.97
C SER A 296 14.69 -1.30 -0.58
N GLY A 297 15.37 -0.43 -1.33
CA GLY A 297 16.71 0.08 -1.00
C GLY A 297 16.76 1.21 0.03
N ALA A 298 15.66 1.94 0.24
CA ALA A 298 15.58 3.09 1.15
C ALA A 298 15.03 2.71 2.55
N ALA A 299 14.21 1.67 2.62
CA ALA A 299 13.62 1.22 3.88
C ALA A 299 14.60 0.31 4.64
N GLY A 300 15.44 0.90 5.50
CA GLY A 300 15.96 0.20 6.67
C GLY A 300 14.76 -0.26 7.52
N MET A 301 14.25 -1.46 7.26
CA MET A 301 13.02 -1.97 7.86
C MET A 301 13.23 -2.20 9.36
N ALA A 302 12.64 -1.34 10.20
CA ALA A 302 12.15 -1.86 11.46
C ALA A 302 10.95 -2.75 11.10
N VAL A 303 11.17 -4.05 11.15
CA VAL A 303 10.16 -5.08 10.89
C VAL A 303 9.07 -4.93 11.94
N ARG A 304 7.93 -4.35 11.56
CA ARG A 304 6.68 -4.64 12.29
C ARG A 304 6.03 -5.82 11.60
N THR A 305 5.50 -6.73 12.41
CA THR A 305 4.71 -7.86 11.92
C THR A 305 3.53 -7.34 11.10
N LYS A 306 3.42 -7.80 9.85
CA LYS A 306 2.36 -7.40 8.91
C LYS A 306 1.11 -8.25 9.14
N HIS A 307 -0.07 -7.63 9.20
CA HIS A 307 -1.32 -8.34 9.39
C HIS A 307 -2.00 -8.65 8.05
N LEU A 308 -2.13 -9.93 7.73
CA LEU A 308 -2.83 -10.40 6.55
C LEU A 308 -4.22 -10.92 6.92
N LEU A 309 -5.23 -10.51 6.16
CA LEU A 309 -6.54 -11.17 6.15
C LEU A 309 -6.63 -12.09 4.95
N ILE A 310 -6.78 -13.39 5.21
CA ILE A 310 -6.84 -14.41 4.17
C ILE A 310 -8.26 -14.97 4.11
N HIS A 311 -8.87 -14.96 2.94
CA HIS A 311 -10.05 -15.78 2.69
C HIS A 311 -9.59 -17.21 2.35
N ALA A 312 -9.87 -18.17 3.22
CA ALA A 312 -9.33 -19.53 3.09
C ALA A 312 -10.37 -20.66 3.08
N ASP A 313 -11.68 -20.33 3.12
CA ASP A 313 -12.84 -21.25 3.21
C ASP A 313 -12.47 -22.75 3.15
N ASP A 314 -12.40 -23.32 1.93
CA ASP A 314 -12.02 -24.71 1.68
C ASP A 314 -10.61 -24.85 1.10
N ASN A 315 -9.93 -23.74 0.85
CA ASN A 315 -8.65 -23.73 0.13
C ASN A 315 -7.51 -24.08 1.08
N MET A 316 -7.16 -25.36 1.13
CA MET A 316 -6.07 -25.86 1.97
C MET A 316 -4.71 -25.18 1.71
N ALA A 317 -4.43 -24.75 0.48
CA ALA A 317 -3.17 -24.07 0.17
C ALA A 317 -3.10 -22.70 0.86
N LEU A 318 -4.21 -21.97 0.89
CA LEU A 318 -4.34 -20.70 1.61
C LEU A 318 -4.42 -20.89 3.13
N ALA A 319 -5.18 -21.89 3.60
CA ALA A 319 -5.30 -22.21 5.02
C ALA A 319 -3.94 -22.55 5.66
N GLN A 320 -3.03 -23.18 4.91
CA GLN A 320 -1.68 -23.51 5.38
C GLN A 320 -0.73 -22.31 5.47
N LEU A 321 -1.05 -21.14 4.90
CA LEU A 321 -0.18 -19.97 5.00
C LEU A 321 -0.03 -19.48 6.44
N GLY A 322 -1.10 -19.57 7.24
CA GLY A 322 -1.11 -19.10 8.63
C GLY A 322 -0.09 -19.81 9.54
N SER A 323 0.17 -21.10 9.30
CA SER A 323 1.14 -21.88 10.08
C SER A 323 2.55 -21.86 9.48
N ARG A 324 2.70 -21.41 8.24
CA ARG A 324 3.98 -21.44 7.50
C ARG A 324 4.66 -20.09 7.40
N PHE A 325 3.94 -18.98 7.55
CA PHE A 325 4.58 -17.68 7.70
C PHE A 325 5.24 -17.55 9.08
N ASP A 326 6.41 -16.91 9.11
CA ASP A 326 7.06 -16.58 10.38
C ASP A 326 6.17 -15.58 11.14
N PRO A 327 5.75 -15.88 12.38
CA PRO A 327 4.90 -14.99 13.18
C PRO A 327 5.58 -13.65 13.52
N ARG A 328 6.90 -13.53 13.34
CA ARG A 328 7.64 -12.26 13.46
C ARG A 328 7.37 -11.34 12.27
N ASP A 329 7.18 -11.93 11.09
CA ASP A 329 7.00 -11.21 9.83
C ASP A 329 5.51 -10.99 9.51
N TYR A 330 4.67 -11.99 9.76
CA TYR A 330 3.24 -11.93 9.48
C TYR A 330 2.37 -12.45 10.61
N HIS A 331 1.28 -11.73 10.87
CA HIS A 331 0.12 -12.25 11.58
C HIS A 331 -0.96 -12.55 10.55
N VAL A 332 -1.61 -13.70 10.64
CA VAL A 332 -2.64 -14.11 9.69
C VAL A 332 -3.97 -14.26 10.41
N THR A 333 -5.00 -13.57 9.91
CA THR A 333 -6.40 -13.81 10.29
C THR A 333 -7.13 -14.43 9.11
N PHE A 334 -7.99 -15.41 9.37
CA PHE A 334 -8.78 -16.07 8.34
C PHE A 334 -10.22 -15.56 8.32
N ALA A 335 -10.77 -15.48 7.12
CA ALA A 335 -12.20 -15.41 6.85
C ALA A 335 -12.65 -16.62 6.04
N HIS A 336 -13.86 -17.09 6.33
CA HIS A 336 -14.45 -18.27 5.70
C HIS A 336 -15.52 -17.89 4.67
N ASP A 337 -15.96 -16.64 4.65
CA ASP A 337 -16.96 -16.12 3.71
C ASP A 337 -16.73 -14.63 3.43
N VAL A 338 -17.46 -14.12 2.43
CA VAL A 338 -17.44 -12.70 2.03
C VAL A 338 -17.88 -11.80 3.18
N ASP A 339 -18.98 -12.14 3.85
CA ASP A 339 -19.55 -11.29 4.89
C ASP A 339 -18.64 -11.19 6.11
N GLY A 340 -18.07 -12.30 6.56
CA GLY A 340 -17.10 -12.36 7.63
C GLY A 340 -15.77 -11.70 7.26
N MET A 341 -15.38 -11.73 5.99
CA MET A 341 -14.24 -10.97 5.50
C MET A 341 -14.49 -9.46 5.56
N LEU A 342 -15.62 -8.99 5.02
CA LEU A 342 -16.01 -7.58 5.07
C LEU A 342 -16.22 -7.10 6.51
N ALA A 343 -16.81 -7.93 7.38
CA ALA A 343 -16.96 -7.62 8.81
C ALA A 343 -15.60 -7.44 9.50
N ARG A 344 -14.64 -8.33 9.21
CA ARG A 344 -13.27 -8.18 9.72
C ARG A 344 -12.59 -6.94 9.18
N LEU A 345 -12.72 -6.62 7.89
CA LEU A 345 -12.15 -5.41 7.31
C LEU A 345 -12.72 -4.13 7.94
N ARG A 346 -14.00 -4.15 8.36
CA ARG A 346 -14.62 -3.03 9.09
C ARG A 346 -14.03 -2.84 10.49
N CYS A 347 -13.69 -3.92 11.17
CA CYS A 347 -13.38 -3.93 12.60
C CYS A 347 -11.88 -4.09 12.93
N THR A 348 -11.08 -4.59 11.99
CA THR A 348 -9.68 -4.96 12.19
C THR A 348 -8.75 -4.26 11.20
N GLU A 349 -7.61 -3.77 11.71
CA GLU A 349 -6.52 -3.22 10.90
C GLU A 349 -5.76 -4.36 10.22
N VAL A 350 -5.67 -4.32 8.90
CA VAL A 350 -4.93 -5.29 8.10
C VAL A 350 -4.05 -4.55 7.10
N ASP A 351 -2.88 -5.09 6.83
CA ASP A 351 -1.90 -4.53 5.90
C ASP A 351 -2.15 -5.02 4.47
N ALA A 352 -2.77 -6.19 4.29
CA ALA A 352 -3.20 -6.68 2.99
C ALA A 352 -4.31 -7.74 3.12
N VAL A 353 -5.02 -7.93 2.02
CA VAL A 353 -5.99 -9.00 1.80
C VAL A 353 -5.40 -10.03 0.83
N LEU A 354 -5.58 -11.31 1.13
CA LEU A 354 -5.38 -12.40 0.18
C LEU A 354 -6.71 -13.15 -0.01
N ALA A 355 -7.33 -13.02 -1.17
CA ALA A 355 -8.64 -13.61 -1.46
C ALA A 355 -8.53 -14.77 -2.46
N ASP A 356 -9.27 -15.86 -2.24
CA ASP A 356 -9.43 -16.91 -3.25
C ASP A 356 -10.25 -16.41 -4.44
N HIS A 357 -9.80 -16.63 -5.67
CA HIS A 357 -10.52 -16.26 -6.88
C HIS A 357 -11.94 -16.86 -6.99
N THR A 358 -12.19 -18.06 -6.44
CA THR A 358 -13.51 -18.72 -6.49
C THR A 358 -14.58 -17.92 -5.74
N ILE A 359 -14.15 -17.06 -4.81
CA ILE A 359 -14.99 -16.10 -4.10
C ILE A 359 -14.81 -14.71 -4.69
N ALA A 360 -13.56 -14.29 -4.92
CA ALA A 360 -13.25 -12.94 -5.36
C ALA A 360 -13.84 -12.62 -6.73
N ALA A 361 -13.93 -13.60 -7.65
CA ALA A 361 -14.48 -13.44 -8.99
C ALA A 361 -16.00 -13.64 -9.05
N ARG A 362 -16.66 -14.06 -7.96
CA ARG A 362 -18.13 -14.19 -7.93
C ARG A 362 -18.76 -12.85 -8.26
N GLU A 363 -19.84 -12.91 -9.03
CA GLU A 363 -20.60 -11.73 -9.45
C GLU A 363 -19.71 -10.66 -10.11
N ASN A 364 -18.85 -11.09 -11.04
CA ASN A 364 -17.98 -10.20 -11.80
C ASN A 364 -17.05 -9.34 -10.91
N TRP A 365 -16.31 -10.02 -10.04
CA TRP A 365 -15.31 -9.40 -9.17
C TRP A 365 -15.89 -8.44 -8.10
N ALA A 366 -17.13 -8.67 -7.67
CA ALA A 366 -17.85 -7.78 -6.75
C ALA A 366 -17.10 -7.55 -5.43
N LEU A 367 -16.44 -8.59 -4.88
CA LEU A 367 -15.65 -8.47 -3.66
C LEU A 367 -14.47 -7.50 -3.82
N VAL A 368 -13.71 -7.65 -4.89
CA VAL A 368 -12.52 -6.81 -5.16
C VAL A 368 -12.94 -5.36 -5.36
N LYS A 369 -13.99 -5.15 -6.17
CA LYS A 369 -14.56 -3.82 -6.43
C LYS A 369 -15.09 -3.17 -5.15
N GLY A 370 -15.87 -3.90 -4.35
CA GLY A 370 -16.43 -3.38 -3.09
C GLY A 370 -15.34 -2.99 -2.08
N ILE A 371 -14.29 -3.81 -1.93
CA ILE A 371 -13.16 -3.47 -1.06
C ILE A 371 -12.43 -2.24 -1.60
N ARG A 372 -12.17 -2.16 -2.92
CA ARG A 372 -11.48 -1.02 -3.52
C ARG A 372 -12.28 0.29 -3.39
N ASP A 373 -13.59 0.21 -3.54
CA ASP A 373 -14.50 1.36 -3.42
C ASP A 373 -14.58 1.90 -1.99
N GLU A 374 -14.54 1.02 -0.99
CA GLU A 374 -14.58 1.40 0.44
C GLU A 374 -13.20 1.73 1.02
N MET A 375 -12.15 1.04 0.57
CA MET A 375 -10.78 1.07 1.09
C MET A 375 -9.77 1.13 -0.08
N PRO A 376 -9.61 2.31 -0.72
CA PRO A 376 -8.83 2.46 -1.96
C PRO A 376 -7.34 2.17 -1.79
N ASP A 377 -6.82 2.25 -0.56
CA ASP A 377 -5.40 2.09 -0.25
C ASP A 377 -5.09 0.72 0.38
N LEU A 378 -6.05 -0.20 0.44
CA LEU A 378 -5.78 -1.55 0.94
C LEU A 378 -5.22 -2.43 -0.18
N PRO A 379 -4.04 -3.04 -0.03
CA PRO A 379 -3.54 -4.02 -0.98
C PRO A 379 -4.45 -5.25 -1.04
N ILE A 380 -4.87 -5.64 -2.24
CA ILE A 380 -5.70 -6.83 -2.48
C ILE A 380 -4.93 -7.77 -3.40
N ILE A 381 -4.59 -8.96 -2.93
CA ILE A 381 -3.98 -10.03 -3.72
C ILE A 381 -5.05 -11.10 -3.95
N VAL A 382 -5.21 -11.55 -5.20
CA VAL A 382 -6.13 -12.65 -5.53
C VAL A 382 -5.34 -13.94 -5.81
N ALA A 383 -5.58 -14.99 -5.05
CA ALA A 383 -5.06 -16.32 -5.33
C ALA A 383 -5.88 -17.01 -6.43
N VAL A 384 -5.26 -17.33 -7.55
CA VAL A 384 -5.93 -17.87 -8.76
C VAL A 384 -5.49 -19.31 -9.03
N THR A 385 -6.43 -20.22 -9.30
CA THR A 385 -6.10 -21.58 -9.78
C THR A 385 -5.80 -21.60 -11.28
N ASP A 386 -6.60 -20.87 -12.05
CA ASP A 386 -6.35 -20.58 -13.45
C ASP A 386 -5.68 -19.21 -13.55
N PRO A 387 -4.39 -19.15 -13.87
CA PRO A 387 -3.70 -17.88 -13.83
C PRO A 387 -4.10 -16.92 -14.96
N ARG A 388 -4.88 -17.37 -15.96
CA ARG A 388 -5.51 -16.50 -16.96
C ARG A 388 -6.52 -15.53 -16.33
N LEU A 389 -7.02 -15.82 -15.13
CA LEU A 389 -7.90 -14.94 -14.34
C LEU A 389 -7.14 -13.82 -13.64
N GLY A 390 -5.82 -13.92 -13.53
CA GLY A 390 -4.99 -12.94 -12.84
C GLY A 390 -5.15 -11.52 -13.38
N PRO A 391 -5.04 -11.29 -14.70
CA PRO A 391 -5.27 -9.98 -15.30
C PRO A 391 -6.68 -9.41 -15.06
N ASP A 392 -7.72 -10.25 -15.06
CA ASP A 392 -9.09 -9.80 -14.76
C ASP A 392 -9.20 -9.32 -13.31
N ALA A 393 -8.53 -9.99 -12.37
CA ALA A 393 -8.42 -9.51 -10.98
C ALA A 393 -7.74 -8.13 -10.91
N ILE A 394 -6.66 -7.91 -11.65
CA ILE A 394 -5.98 -6.60 -11.71
C ILE A 394 -6.92 -5.52 -12.24
N LEU A 395 -7.62 -5.79 -13.35
CA LEU A 395 -8.58 -4.85 -13.95
C LEU A 395 -9.76 -4.55 -13.01
N ALA A 396 -10.13 -5.50 -12.16
CA ALA A 396 -11.15 -5.29 -11.11
C ALA A 396 -10.64 -4.48 -9.91
N GLY A 397 -9.35 -4.13 -9.86
CA GLY A 397 -8.76 -3.33 -8.79
C GLY A 397 -7.91 -4.13 -7.79
N ALA A 398 -7.55 -5.38 -8.08
CA ALA A 398 -6.56 -6.10 -7.30
C ALA A 398 -5.17 -5.47 -7.48
N SER A 399 -4.38 -5.44 -6.42
CA SER A 399 -2.99 -4.98 -6.45
C SER A 399 -2.07 -6.00 -7.14
N ASP A 400 -2.37 -7.29 -6.97
CA ASP A 400 -1.70 -8.38 -7.69
C ASP A 400 -2.55 -9.68 -7.69
N TYR A 401 -2.04 -10.73 -8.33
CA TYR A 401 -2.55 -12.10 -8.21
C TYR A 401 -1.45 -13.12 -7.89
N LEU A 402 -1.82 -14.17 -7.17
CA LEU A 402 -0.93 -15.26 -6.75
C LEU A 402 -1.37 -16.57 -7.44
N PRO A 403 -0.62 -17.09 -8.44
CA PRO A 403 -0.97 -18.36 -9.08
C PRO A 403 -0.78 -19.54 -8.14
N MET A 404 -1.75 -20.46 -8.12
CA MET A 404 -1.69 -21.73 -7.40
C MET A 404 -1.26 -22.88 -8.32
N PRO A 405 -0.47 -23.86 -7.83
CA PRO A 405 0.12 -23.92 -6.50
C PRO A 405 1.32 -22.96 -6.33
N PHE A 406 1.50 -22.41 -5.13
CA PHE A 406 2.58 -21.49 -4.80
C PHE A 406 3.48 -22.00 -3.66
N ALA A 407 4.71 -21.49 -3.60
CA ALA A 407 5.57 -21.62 -2.44
C ALA A 407 5.30 -20.48 -1.44
N VAL A 408 5.42 -20.75 -0.14
CA VAL A 408 5.20 -19.76 0.94
C VAL A 408 6.10 -18.53 0.77
N ARG A 409 7.36 -18.76 0.40
CA ARG A 409 8.33 -17.68 0.12
C ARG A 409 7.82 -16.76 -0.99
N THR A 410 7.31 -17.32 -2.09
CA THR A 410 6.76 -16.55 -3.22
C THR A 410 5.56 -15.72 -2.79
N ALA A 411 4.63 -16.31 -2.01
CA ALA A 411 3.49 -15.59 -1.47
C ALA A 411 3.93 -14.41 -0.58
N GLY A 412 4.89 -14.63 0.32
CA GLY A 412 5.42 -13.58 1.19
C GLY A 412 6.12 -12.45 0.44
N GLN A 413 6.90 -12.76 -0.60
CA GLN A 413 7.57 -11.76 -1.44
C GLN A 413 6.55 -10.88 -2.17
N LEU A 414 5.55 -11.49 -2.81
CA LEU A 414 4.52 -10.79 -3.55
C LEU A 414 3.66 -9.90 -2.65
N ILE A 415 3.23 -10.42 -1.49
CA ILE A 415 2.45 -9.66 -0.51
C ILE A 415 3.26 -8.46 0.01
N THR A 416 4.54 -8.66 0.33
CA THR A 416 5.41 -7.57 0.77
C THR A 416 5.57 -6.48 -0.29
N ALA A 417 5.80 -6.88 -1.55
CA ALA A 417 5.92 -5.94 -2.65
C ALA A 417 4.63 -5.14 -2.85
N ALA A 418 3.47 -5.80 -2.79
CA ALA A 418 2.17 -5.13 -2.91
C ALA A 418 1.92 -4.10 -1.79
N ILE A 419 2.29 -4.44 -0.54
CA ILE A 419 2.19 -3.50 0.60
C ILE A 419 3.11 -2.29 0.37
N GLN A 420 4.37 -2.54 0.01
CA GLN A 420 5.35 -1.47 -0.20
C GLN A 420 4.98 -0.53 -1.35
N ALA A 421 4.44 -1.09 -2.45
CA ALA A 421 3.97 -0.29 -3.58
C ALA A 421 2.80 0.62 -3.19
N THR A 422 1.84 0.12 -2.41
CA THR A 422 0.71 0.94 -1.96
C THR A 422 1.14 2.00 -0.94
N GLU A 423 2.07 1.68 -0.04
CA GLU A 423 2.68 2.67 0.86
C GLU A 423 3.42 3.76 0.07
N ALA A 424 4.09 3.40 -1.02
CA ALA A 424 4.73 4.32 -1.96
C ALA A 424 3.73 5.29 -2.59
N ASP A 425 2.61 4.75 -3.10
CA ASP A 425 1.60 5.51 -3.81
C ASP A 425 0.87 6.48 -2.89
N ALA A 426 0.59 6.06 -1.65
CA ALA A 426 0.07 6.95 -0.63
C ALA A 426 1.07 8.09 -0.29
N ALA A 427 2.37 7.76 -0.19
CA ALA A 427 3.41 8.77 0.03
C ALA A 427 3.55 9.73 -1.16
N LEU A 428 3.46 9.24 -2.39
CA LEU A 428 3.58 10.06 -3.60
C LEU A 428 2.39 11.02 -3.76
N ARG A 429 1.15 10.52 -3.61
CA ARG A 429 -0.07 11.34 -3.68
C ARG A 429 -0.02 12.52 -2.70
N SER A 430 0.48 12.29 -1.49
CA SER A 430 0.63 13.35 -0.49
C SER A 430 1.71 14.39 -0.80
N ALA A 431 2.74 14.01 -1.58
CA ALA A 431 3.89 14.87 -1.87
C ALA A 431 3.61 15.81 -3.05
N LEU A 432 2.59 15.50 -3.86
CA LEU A 432 2.11 16.33 -4.94
C LEU A 432 1.16 17.41 -4.39
N PRO A 433 1.28 18.68 -4.81
CA PRO A 433 0.30 19.69 -4.46
C PRO A 433 -1.09 19.32 -5.02
N PRO A 434 -2.19 19.65 -4.33
CA PRO A 434 -3.53 19.39 -4.83
C PRO A 434 -3.71 20.02 -6.23
N GLY A 435 -4.12 19.20 -7.20
CA GLY A 435 -4.33 19.59 -8.60
C GLY A 435 -3.25 19.14 -9.60
N ALA A 436 -2.19 18.45 -9.18
CA ALA A 436 -1.14 17.96 -10.09
C ALA A 436 -1.42 16.60 -10.77
N GLU A 437 -2.51 15.90 -10.40
CA GLU A 437 -2.84 14.56 -10.93
C GLU A 437 -3.47 14.56 -12.34
N ALA A 438 -3.73 15.74 -12.92
CA ALA A 438 -4.27 15.88 -14.27
C ALA A 438 -3.18 16.24 -15.29
N ALA A 439 -2.28 15.29 -15.61
CA ALA A 439 -1.39 15.38 -16.77
C ALA A 439 -1.09 14.01 -17.38
#